data_AF-A0A845I0G7-F1
#
_entry.id   AF-A0A845I0G7-F1
#
_cell.length_a   1.000
_cell.length_b   1.000
_cell.length_c   1.000
_cell.angle_alpha   90.00
_cell.angle_beta   90.00
_cell.angle_gamma   90.00
#
_symmetry.space_group_name_H-M   'P 1'
#
loop_
_entity.id
_entity.type
_entity.pdbx_description
1 polymer ?
#
loop_
_entity_poly.entity_id
_entity_poly.type
_entity_poly.pdbx_seq_one_letter_code
_entity_poly.pdbx_strand_id
1 'polypeptide(L)'
;MNVSFGGQIFRQVQVPLLWGSRAVIGHPGGEFSVIDLSGVVARIEIVKNIPAPNIDYTEREDGVVIFKDLAESFFFSAPRGVFKDISGVLPDCEVYGDHIRVGNSNIRSAMISGFPVGIGVTESGLFLGGPLPQNLAALTV
;
A
#
# COMPACT_ATOMS: atom_id res chain seq x y z
N MET A 1 -13.56 -1.47 -0.51
CA MET A 1 -13.59 -1.94 0.90
C MET A 1 -14.73 -1.22 1.62
N ASN A 2 -15.34 -1.81 2.65
CA ASN A 2 -16.25 -1.08 3.55
C ASN A 2 -15.46 -0.66 4.79
N VAL A 3 -15.49 0.63 5.11
CA VAL A 3 -14.78 1.19 6.26
C VAL A 3 -15.81 1.85 7.18
N SER A 4 -15.74 1.60 8.48
CA SER A 4 -16.67 2.17 9.46
C SER A 4 -15.97 3.20 10.34
N PHE A 5 -16.55 4.37 10.52
CA PHE A 5 -15.93 5.50 11.21
C PHE A 5 -16.99 6.33 11.94
N GLY A 6 -16.83 6.56 13.25
CA GLY A 6 -17.76 7.38 14.04
C GLY A 6 -19.23 6.95 13.94
N GLY A 7 -19.50 5.64 13.74
CA GLY A 7 -20.84 5.11 13.50
C GLY A 7 -21.35 5.24 12.05
N GLN A 8 -20.60 5.88 11.16
CA GLN A 8 -20.88 5.95 9.73
C GLN A 8 -20.20 4.79 9.00
N ILE A 9 -20.90 4.19 8.02
CA ILE A 9 -20.36 3.13 7.18
C ILE A 9 -20.06 3.71 5.81
N PHE A 10 -18.77 3.90 5.52
CA PHE A 10 -18.25 4.23 4.22
C PHE A 10 -18.21 2.97 3.37
N ARG A 11 -19.20 2.84 2.48
CA ARG A 11 -19.29 1.70 1.57
C ARG A 11 -18.49 2.00 0.31
N GLN A 12 -17.74 1.02 -0.17
CA GLN A 12 -16.98 1.10 -1.42
C GLN A 12 -15.92 2.22 -1.50
N VAL A 13 -15.35 2.63 -0.36
CA VAL A 13 -14.24 3.59 -0.37
C VAL A 13 -12.92 2.87 -0.66
N GLN A 14 -12.11 3.44 -1.56
CA GLN A 14 -10.70 3.08 -1.76
C GLN A 14 -9.88 3.92 -0.79
N VAL A 15 -9.51 3.34 0.35
CA VAL A 15 -8.53 3.94 1.25
C VAL A 15 -7.16 3.36 0.87
N PRO A 16 -6.21 4.18 0.39
CA PRO A 16 -4.87 3.68 0.11
C PRO A 16 -4.16 3.33 1.43
N LEU A 17 -3.44 2.22 1.41
CA LEU A 17 -2.44 1.92 2.43
C LEU A 17 -1.15 2.63 2.03
N LEU A 18 -0.72 3.62 2.81
CA LEU A 18 0.61 4.21 2.66
C LEU A 18 1.60 3.33 3.41
N TRP A 19 2.55 2.75 2.69
CA TRP A 19 3.58 1.85 3.21
C TRP A 19 4.95 2.43 2.88
N GLY A 20 5.56 3.06 3.89
CA GLY A 20 6.71 3.95 3.71
C GLY A 20 6.37 5.09 2.77
N SER A 21 7.15 5.22 1.70
CA SER A 21 6.92 6.17 0.62
C SER A 21 6.01 5.64 -0.50
N ARG A 22 5.35 4.50 -0.32
CA ARG A 22 4.50 3.89 -1.34
C ARG A 22 3.03 4.01 -1.00
N ALA A 23 2.18 4.21 -2.00
CA ALA A 23 0.75 4.00 -1.89
C ALA A 23 0.36 2.65 -2.50
N VAL A 24 -0.29 1.81 -1.71
CA VAL A 24 -0.89 0.54 -2.10
C VAL A 24 -2.40 0.74 -2.24
N ILE A 25 -2.91 0.51 -3.44
CA ILE A 25 -4.30 0.70 -3.81
C ILE A 25 -4.91 -0.67 -4.13
N GLY A 26 -5.94 -1.05 -3.37
CA GLY A 26 -6.74 -2.24 -3.65
C GLY A 26 -7.87 -1.98 -4.67
N HIS A 27 -8.05 -2.91 -5.59
CA HIS A 27 -9.12 -2.91 -6.59
C HIS A 27 -10.26 -3.87 -6.19
N PRO A 28 -11.49 -3.67 -6.71
CA PRO A 28 -12.62 -4.55 -6.41
C PRO A 28 -12.42 -6.04 -6.76
N GLY A 29 -11.47 -6.37 -7.63
CA GLY A 29 -11.13 -7.75 -8.02
C GLY A 29 -10.08 -8.42 -7.13
N GLY A 30 -9.65 -7.78 -6.04
CA GLY A 30 -8.52 -8.27 -5.23
C GLY A 30 -7.15 -7.98 -5.86
N GLU A 31 -7.12 -7.18 -6.93
CA GLU A 31 -5.85 -6.71 -7.49
C GLU A 31 -5.31 -5.51 -6.71
N PHE A 32 -4.00 -5.34 -6.78
CA PHE A 32 -3.30 -4.24 -6.14
C PHE A 32 -2.55 -3.39 -7.16
N SER A 33 -2.42 -2.10 -6.88
CA SER A 33 -1.47 -1.22 -7.56
C SER A 33 -0.60 -0.52 -6.54
N VAL A 34 0.67 -0.36 -6.88
CA VAL A 34 1.68 0.22 -6.00
C VAL A 34 2.30 1.41 -6.72
N ILE A 35 2.36 2.53 -6.02
CA ILE A 35 2.89 3.80 -6.53
C ILE A 35 3.97 4.29 -5.57
N ASP A 36 5.19 4.47 -6.05
CA ASP A 36 6.28 5.12 -5.32
C ASP A 36 6.06 6.65 -5.35
N LEU A 37 6.02 7.24 -4.16
CA LEU A 37 5.80 8.67 -3.93
C LEU A 37 7.05 9.39 -3.42
N SER A 38 8.20 8.71 -3.30
CA SER A 38 9.43 9.29 -2.77
C SER A 38 10.13 10.29 -3.70
N GLY A 39 9.88 10.18 -5.01
CA GLY A 39 10.46 11.07 -6.02
C GLY A 39 9.73 12.41 -6.13
N VAL A 40 10.25 13.29 -6.99
CA VAL A 40 9.56 14.54 -7.37
C VAL A 40 8.27 14.24 -8.14
N VAL A 41 8.24 13.13 -8.87
CA VAL A 41 7.08 12.64 -9.62
C VAL A 41 6.75 11.25 -9.11
N ALA A 42 5.46 10.99 -8.87
CA ALA A 42 4.97 9.67 -8.50
C ALA A 42 5.26 8.66 -9.63
N ARG A 43 5.80 7.50 -9.28
CA ARG A 43 6.13 6.43 -10.24
C ARG A 43 5.30 5.20 -9.93
N ILE A 44 4.59 4.70 -10.92
CA ILE A 44 3.85 3.44 -10.79
C ILE A 44 4.84 2.28 -10.83
N GLU A 45 4.81 1.43 -9.81
CA GLU A 45 5.63 0.21 -9.72
C GLU A 45 4.83 -1.04 -10.06
N ILE A 46 3.56 -1.10 -9.66
CA ILE A 46 2.67 -2.25 -9.93
C ILE A 46 1.31 -1.73 -10.39
N VAL A 47 0.78 -2.30 -11.48
CA VAL A 47 -0.57 -2.05 -12.00
C VAL A 47 -1.34 -3.36 -12.00
N LYS A 48 -2.44 -3.42 -11.25
CA LYS A 48 -3.30 -4.60 -11.14
C LYS A 48 -2.52 -5.93 -11.04
N ASN A 49 -1.67 -6.04 -10.03
CA ASN A 49 -0.80 -7.19 -9.75
C ASN A 49 0.36 -7.42 -10.72
N ILE A 50 0.53 -6.59 -11.75
CA ILE A 50 1.58 -6.75 -12.76
C ILE A 50 2.63 -5.64 -12.57
N PRO A 51 3.95 -5.96 -12.56
CA PRO A 51 5.01 -4.95 -12.63
C PRO A 51 4.76 -3.94 -13.76
N ALA A 52 4.92 -2.65 -13.46
CA ALA A 52 4.74 -1.61 -14.46
C ALA A 52 5.79 -1.70 -15.59
N PRO A 53 5.50 -1.19 -16.79
CA PRO A 53 6.51 -1.06 -17.83
C PRO A 53 7.68 -0.20 -17.34
N ASN A 54 8.91 -0.59 -17.67
CA ASN A 54 10.14 0.13 -17.31
C ASN A 54 10.45 0.18 -15.80
N ILE A 55 10.05 -0.85 -15.05
CA ILE A 55 10.62 -1.10 -13.72
C ILE A 55 11.48 -2.36 -13.74
N ASP A 56 12.54 -2.35 -12.94
CA ASP A 56 13.41 -3.51 -12.79
C ASP A 56 12.78 -4.46 -11.76
N TYR A 57 12.60 -5.73 -12.15
CA TYR A 57 12.04 -6.75 -11.28
C TYR A 57 12.61 -8.14 -11.56
N THR A 58 12.43 -9.05 -10.61
CA THR A 58 12.73 -10.47 -10.79
C THR A 58 11.58 -11.31 -10.25
N GLU A 59 11.19 -12.33 -10.99
CA GLU A 59 10.15 -13.27 -10.57
C GLU A 59 10.66 -14.24 -9.50
N ARG A 60 9.77 -14.62 -8.59
CA ARG A 60 9.96 -15.65 -7.56
C ARG A 60 8.73 -16.57 -7.60
N GLU A 61 8.81 -17.70 -6.91
CA GLU A 61 7.79 -18.76 -6.96
C GLU A 61 6.37 -18.25 -6.66
N ASP A 62 6.21 -17.32 -5.71
CA ASP A 62 4.90 -16.77 -5.30
C ASP A 62 4.79 -15.25 -5.46
N GLY A 63 5.67 -14.60 -6.23
CA GLY A 63 5.63 -13.14 -6.36
C GLY A 63 6.78 -12.54 -7.16
N VAL A 64 7.01 -11.25 -6.97
CA VAL A 64 8.04 -10.48 -7.65
C VAL A 64 8.84 -9.66 -6.66
N VAL A 65 10.14 -9.56 -6.90
CA VAL A 65 11.02 -8.61 -6.22
C VAL A 65 11.18 -7.38 -7.11
N ILE A 66 10.83 -6.21 -6.61
CA ILE A 66 10.97 -4.93 -7.31
C ILE A 66 12.27 -4.27 -6.88
N PHE A 67 13.03 -3.76 -7.85
CA PHE A 67 14.30 -3.08 -7.61
C PHE A 67 14.12 -1.56 -7.68
N LYS A 68 14.92 -0.86 -6.87
CA LYS A 68 15.05 0.58 -6.88
C LYS A 68 16.52 0.95 -6.78
N ASP A 69 16.99 1.81 -7.67
CA ASP A 69 18.39 2.24 -7.72
C ASP A 69 19.38 1.06 -7.70
N LEU A 70 19.05 -0.01 -8.45
CA LEU A 70 19.80 -1.28 -8.56
C LEU A 70 19.84 -2.14 -7.29
N ALA A 71 19.11 -1.78 -6.23
CA ALA A 71 18.96 -2.58 -5.02
C ALA A 71 17.57 -3.22 -4.95
N GLU A 72 17.48 -4.42 -4.35
CA GLU A 72 16.20 -5.04 -4.03
C GLU A 72 15.43 -4.14 -3.05
N SER A 73 14.22 -3.72 -3.41
CA SER A 73 13.43 -2.79 -2.60
C SER A 73 12.35 -3.52 -1.81
N PHE A 74 11.44 -4.20 -2.50
CA PHE A 74 10.38 -4.95 -1.84
C PHE A 74 9.98 -6.18 -2.63
N PHE A 75 9.43 -7.16 -1.90
CA PHE A 75 8.77 -8.32 -2.46
C PHE A 75 7.25 -8.11 -2.43
N PHE A 76 6.59 -8.47 -3.52
CA PHE A 76 5.14 -8.46 -3.65
C PHE A 76 4.61 -9.83 -4.11
N SER A 77 3.66 -10.37 -3.36
CA SER A 77 2.91 -11.57 -3.73
C SER A 77 1.45 -11.21 -3.95
N ALA A 78 1.04 -11.12 -5.23
CA ALA A 78 -0.35 -10.90 -5.60
C ALA A 78 -1.31 -11.97 -5.08
N PRO A 79 -1.02 -13.29 -5.19
CA PRO A 79 -1.93 -14.32 -4.71
C PRO A 79 -2.18 -14.26 -3.20
N ARG A 80 -1.21 -13.72 -2.45
CA ARG A 80 -1.26 -13.66 -0.99
C ARG A 80 -1.61 -12.26 -0.46
N GLY A 81 -1.62 -11.23 -1.31
CA GLY A 81 -1.76 -9.84 -0.90
C GLY A 81 -0.63 -9.36 0.02
N VAL A 82 0.58 -9.93 -0.14
CA VAL A 82 1.72 -9.69 0.76
C VAL A 82 2.69 -8.68 0.16
N PHE A 83 3.11 -7.72 0.98
CA PHE A 83 4.13 -6.72 0.70
C PHE A 83 5.21 -6.85 1.77
N LYS A 84 6.44 -7.20 1.38
CA LYS A 84 7.56 -7.34 2.31
C LYS A 84 8.66 -6.37 1.97
N ASP A 85 9.14 -5.65 2.96
CA ASP A 85 10.29 -4.78 2.79
C ASP A 85 11.55 -5.63 2.89
N ILE A 86 12.38 -5.58 1.85
CA ILE A 86 13.61 -6.38 1.81
C ILE A 86 14.68 -5.75 2.70
N SER A 87 14.62 -4.42 2.91
CA SER A 87 15.56 -3.73 3.79
C SER A 87 15.32 -4.01 5.28
N GLY A 88 14.12 -4.49 5.64
CA GLY A 88 13.71 -4.78 7.02
C GLY A 88 13.45 -3.53 7.88
N VAL A 89 13.39 -2.36 7.26
CA VAL A 89 13.11 -1.07 7.90
C VAL A 89 11.60 -0.88 8.10
N LEU A 90 10.78 -1.33 7.17
CA LEU A 90 9.32 -1.29 7.25
C LEU A 90 8.77 -2.65 7.67
N PRO A 91 7.68 -2.68 8.46
CA PRO A 91 6.99 -3.93 8.74
C PRO A 91 6.31 -4.48 7.48
N ASP A 92 6.35 -5.80 7.32
CA ASP A 92 5.59 -6.52 6.31
C ASP A 92 4.09 -6.20 6.42
N CYS A 93 3.43 -6.08 5.29
CA CYS A 93 2.00 -5.85 5.20
C CYS A 93 1.30 -6.97 4.43
N GLU A 94 0.13 -7.38 4.91
CA GLU A 94 -0.73 -8.36 4.24
C GLU A 94 -2.13 -7.75 4.13
N VAL A 95 -2.66 -7.68 2.92
CA VAL A 95 -3.99 -7.09 2.66
C VAL A 95 -4.97 -8.19 2.31
N TYR A 96 -5.94 -8.39 3.19
CA TYR A 96 -7.03 -9.35 3.04
C TYR A 96 -8.34 -8.62 2.70
N GLY A 97 -9.35 -9.38 2.24
CA GLY A 97 -10.65 -8.80 1.89
C GLY A 97 -11.37 -8.14 3.07
N ASP A 98 -11.10 -8.57 4.31
CA ASP A 98 -11.76 -8.13 5.54
C ASP A 98 -10.83 -7.41 6.54
N HIS A 99 -9.51 -7.42 6.32
CA HIS A 99 -8.54 -6.80 7.24
C HIS A 99 -7.19 -6.50 6.58
N ILE A 100 -6.39 -5.66 7.24
CA ILE A 100 -4.98 -5.45 6.88
C ILE A 100 -4.14 -5.89 8.07
N ARG A 101 -3.12 -6.70 7.84
CA ARG A 101 -2.10 -7.05 8.83
C ARG A 101 -0.84 -6.24 8.56
N VAL A 102 -0.27 -5.65 9.60
CA VAL A 102 1.01 -4.93 9.56
C VAL A 102 1.91 -5.53 10.63
N GLY A 103 2.94 -6.27 10.24
CA GLY A 103 3.75 -7.08 11.15
C GLY A 103 2.87 -8.05 11.97
N ASN A 104 2.78 -7.82 13.28
CA ASN A 104 1.94 -8.62 14.18
C ASN A 104 0.58 -7.97 14.51
N SER A 105 0.30 -6.78 13.99
CA SER A 105 -0.93 -6.04 14.24
C SER A 105 -1.99 -6.36 13.19
N ASN A 106 -3.22 -6.65 13.63
CA ASN A 106 -4.37 -6.88 12.76
C ASN A 106 -5.33 -5.69 12.84
N ILE A 107 -5.58 -5.06 11.69
CA ILE A 107 -6.46 -3.90 11.57
C ILE A 107 -7.75 -4.39 10.92
N ARG A 108 -8.77 -4.59 11.77
CA ARG A 108 -10.14 -4.96 11.39
C ARG A 108 -11.04 -3.77 11.71
N SER A 109 -11.88 -3.35 10.76
CA SER A 109 -12.90 -2.31 10.98
C SER A 109 -12.36 -1.03 11.66
N ALA A 110 -11.30 -0.42 11.12
CA ALA A 110 -10.62 0.70 11.76
C ALA A 110 -11.56 1.91 11.99
N MET A 111 -11.98 2.11 13.24
CA MET A 111 -12.56 3.36 13.73
C MET A 111 -11.45 4.40 13.80
N ILE A 112 -11.58 5.49 13.05
CA ILE A 112 -10.70 6.65 13.07
C ILE A 112 -11.60 7.87 13.41
N SER A 113 -11.08 8.97 13.92
CA SER A 113 -11.82 10.24 14.06
C SER A 113 -10.90 11.41 13.68
N GLY A 114 -11.26 12.20 12.65
CA GLY A 114 -10.43 13.27 12.05
C GLY A 114 -10.49 13.34 10.50
N PHE A 115 -9.91 14.37 9.89
CA PHE A 115 -9.54 14.48 8.45
C PHE A 115 -8.02 14.23 8.34
N PRO A 116 -7.45 13.49 7.36
CA PRO A 116 -7.99 12.94 6.09
C PRO A 116 -7.76 11.41 5.89
N VAL A 117 -8.13 10.88 4.72
CA VAL A 117 -8.26 9.46 4.37
C VAL A 117 -6.92 8.74 4.12
N GLY A 118 -6.59 7.71 4.92
CA GLY A 118 -5.44 6.82 4.69
C GLY A 118 -4.99 6.06 5.95
N ILE A 119 -4.41 4.85 5.77
CA ILE A 119 -3.60 4.17 6.80
C ILE A 119 -2.14 4.38 6.42
N GLY A 120 -1.36 5.04 7.28
CA GLY A 120 0.07 5.23 7.09
C GLY A 120 0.90 4.27 7.93
N VAL A 121 1.88 3.63 7.30
CA VAL A 121 2.86 2.75 7.92
C VAL A 121 4.23 3.34 7.61
N THR A 122 4.98 3.70 8.64
CA THR A 122 6.32 4.29 8.51
C THR A 122 7.28 3.62 9.47
N GLU A 123 8.57 3.96 9.35
CA GLU A 123 9.64 3.54 10.26
C GLU A 123 9.33 3.93 11.73
N SER A 124 8.59 5.03 11.92
CA SER A 124 8.19 5.53 13.24
C SER A 124 6.89 4.94 13.77
N GLY A 125 6.21 4.08 13.00
CA GLY A 125 4.99 3.39 13.42
C GLY A 125 3.79 3.58 12.48
N LEU A 126 2.62 3.24 13.00
CA LEU A 126 1.34 3.25 12.29
C LEU A 126 0.52 4.49 12.67
N PHE A 127 0.05 5.23 11.67
CA PHE A 127 -0.85 6.36 11.88
C PHE A 127 -2.09 6.27 11.00
N LEU A 128 -3.14 6.91 11.47
CA LEU A 128 -4.46 6.97 10.86
C LEU A 128 -4.83 8.44 10.76
N GLY A 129 -5.26 8.93 9.61
CA GLY A 129 -5.70 10.32 9.52
C GLY A 129 -4.64 11.37 9.14
N GLY A 130 -3.62 11.02 8.34
CA GLY A 130 -2.58 11.97 7.89
C GLY A 130 -2.86 12.57 6.50
N PRO A 131 -2.39 13.80 6.18
CA PRO A 131 -2.49 14.39 4.84
C PRO A 131 -1.97 13.40 3.79
N LEU A 132 -2.72 13.23 2.69
CA LEU A 132 -2.21 12.48 1.54
C LEU A 132 -0.88 13.12 1.11
N PRO A 133 0.16 12.32 0.84
CA PRO A 133 1.40 12.87 0.31
C PRO A 133 1.11 13.73 -0.92
N GLN A 134 1.73 14.90 -1.02
CA GLN A 134 1.46 15.87 -2.09
C GLN A 134 1.54 15.23 -3.48
N ASN A 135 2.47 14.29 -3.66
CA ASN A 135 2.67 13.55 -4.92
C ASN A 135 1.51 12.61 -5.25
N LEU A 136 0.81 12.07 -4.26
CA LEU A 136 -0.39 11.26 -4.45
C LEU A 136 -1.60 12.15 -4.79
N ALA A 137 -1.72 13.31 -4.14
CA ALA A 137 -2.75 14.29 -4.43
C ALA A 137 -2.60 14.93 -5.83
N ALA A 138 -1.38 14.93 -6.39
CA ALA A 138 -1.07 15.46 -7.71
C ALA A 138 -1.32 14.46 -8.85
N LEU A 139 -1.71 13.21 -8.58
CA LEU A 139 -2.08 12.25 -9.62
C LEU A 139 -3.39 12.68 -10.29
N THR A 140 -3.28 13.27 -11.48
CA THR A 140 -4.42 13.51 -12.39
C THR A 140 -4.66 12.27 -13.25
N VAL A 141 -5.90 11.78 -13.26
CA VAL A 141 -6.40 10.70 -14.14
C VAL A 141 -6.84 11.30 -15.47
#